data_AF-A0A0D7W426-F1
#
_entry.id   AF-A0A0D7W426-F1
#
_cell.length_a   1.000
_cell.length_b   1.000
_cell.length_c   1.000
_cell.angle_alpha   90.00
_cell.angle_beta   90.00
_cell.angle_gamma   90.00
#
_symmetry.space_group_name_H-M   'P 1'
#
loop_
_entity.id
_entity.type
_entity.pdbx_description
1 polymer ?
#
loop_
_entity_poly.entity_id
_entity_poly.type
_entity_poly.pdbx_seq_one_letter_code
_entity_poly.pdbx_strand_id
1 'polypeptide(L)'
;MIVLGENGLQSGEARSRTNLQLPSLQQELLEAVYKVNPNIVLVLNNGRPLAITWADQHIPAIVEAWHLGTEAGNAIAQVLYGDYNPSAKLPMTFPRNVGQVPIYYNYKNTGRPTNKDNNVFWSHYSDVEKTPLYPFGHGLSYATFEYSNLKLNRNTFAIGDDIKVSVNLKNTGKLLGKEVIQLYIRDFYGSVTCPVKELKGFELVGLNPGETKTISFTLN
;
A
#
# COMPACT_ATOMS: atom_id res chain seq x y z
N MET A 1 17.64 -2.10 -15.17
CA MET A 1 16.53 -2.83 -14.52
C MET A 1 17.11 -4.11 -13.93
N ILE A 2 16.69 -4.49 -12.73
CA ILE A 2 17.00 -5.78 -12.10
C ILE A 2 15.70 -6.43 -11.65
N VAL A 3 15.54 -7.74 -11.91
CA VAL A 3 14.33 -8.49 -11.57
C VAL A 3 14.68 -9.48 -10.47
N LEU A 4 14.11 -9.30 -9.29
CA LEU A 4 14.41 -10.07 -8.09
C LEU A 4 13.11 -10.52 -7.42
N GLY A 5 13.23 -11.37 -6.40
CA GLY A 5 12.12 -11.86 -5.60
C GLY A 5 12.12 -13.39 -5.49
N GLU A 6 10.93 -13.93 -5.33
CA GLU A 6 10.65 -15.35 -5.14
C GLU A 6 10.38 -16.05 -6.48
N ASN A 7 10.77 -17.31 -6.58
CA ASN A 7 10.24 -18.20 -7.61
C ASN A 7 8.83 -18.69 -7.23
N GLY A 8 8.08 -19.20 -8.21
CA GLY A 8 6.69 -19.66 -8.01
C GLY A 8 6.52 -20.87 -7.07
N LEU A 9 7.61 -21.54 -6.67
CA LEU A 9 7.59 -22.64 -5.71
C LEU A 9 7.85 -22.20 -4.26
N GLN A 10 8.08 -20.92 -4.01
CA GLN A 10 8.29 -20.37 -2.66
C GLN A 10 7.01 -19.84 -2.01
N SER A 11 5.90 -19.77 -2.74
CA SER A 11 4.57 -19.39 -2.27
C SER A 11 3.53 -20.46 -2.62
N GLY A 12 2.35 -20.41 -2.01
CA GLY A 12 1.33 -21.46 -2.13
C GLY A 12 1.35 -22.47 -0.96
N GLU A 13 0.75 -23.63 -1.19
CA GLU A 13 0.55 -24.66 -0.15
C GLU A 13 1.88 -25.20 0.40
N ALA A 14 1.94 -25.41 1.73
CA ALA A 14 3.08 -25.97 2.46
C ALA A 14 4.43 -25.24 2.28
N ARG A 15 4.39 -23.94 1.91
CA ARG A 15 5.58 -23.12 1.61
C ARG A 15 5.70 -21.90 2.53
N SER A 16 5.48 -22.11 3.83
CA SER A 16 5.67 -21.07 4.85
C SER A 16 7.13 -20.62 4.91
N ARG A 17 7.38 -19.33 5.11
CA ARG A 17 8.73 -18.76 5.26
C ARG A 17 8.87 -18.07 6.61
N THR A 18 10.00 -18.30 7.26
CA THR A 18 10.41 -17.61 8.50
C THR A 18 11.24 -16.36 8.22
N ASN A 19 11.63 -16.11 6.96
CA ASN A 19 12.31 -14.91 6.52
C ASN A 19 11.57 -14.31 5.32
N LEU A 20 11.24 -13.02 5.39
CA LEU A 20 10.54 -12.26 4.36
C LEU A 20 11.46 -11.40 3.48
N GLN A 21 12.78 -11.47 3.66
CA GLN A 21 13.75 -10.77 2.81
C GLN A 21 13.84 -11.42 1.41
N LEU A 22 14.52 -10.70 0.49
CA LEU A 22 14.92 -11.26 -0.80
C LEU A 22 15.68 -12.58 -0.59
N PRO A 23 15.32 -13.65 -1.33
CA PRO A 23 15.90 -14.97 -1.08
C PRO A 23 17.34 -15.08 -1.60
N SER A 24 18.10 -15.98 -0.97
CA SER A 24 19.47 -16.34 -1.37
C SER A 24 20.39 -15.10 -1.47
N LEU A 25 21.28 -15.04 -2.48
CA LEU A 25 22.25 -13.96 -2.67
C LEU A 25 21.67 -12.73 -3.40
N GLN A 26 20.35 -12.65 -3.58
CA GLN A 26 19.74 -11.58 -4.37
C GLN A 26 19.91 -10.19 -3.74
N GLN A 27 19.91 -10.11 -2.40
CA GLN A 27 20.19 -8.87 -1.68
C GLN A 27 21.64 -8.41 -1.93
N GLU A 28 22.61 -9.32 -1.81
CA GLU A 28 24.03 -9.03 -2.07
C GLU A 28 24.27 -8.60 -3.52
N LEU A 29 23.58 -9.25 -4.47
CA LEU A 29 23.60 -8.86 -5.88
C LEU A 29 23.06 -7.43 -6.06
N LEU A 30 21.91 -7.10 -5.46
CA LEU A 30 21.32 -5.78 -5.55
C LEU A 30 22.26 -4.70 -5.01
N GLU A 31 22.87 -4.93 -3.85
CA GLU A 31 23.84 -4.04 -3.23
C GLU A 31 25.11 -3.86 -4.07
N ALA A 32 25.64 -4.96 -4.64
CA ALA A 32 26.81 -4.91 -5.50
C ALA A 32 26.55 -4.12 -6.79
N VAL A 33 25.39 -4.33 -7.42
CA VAL A 33 24.99 -3.57 -8.62
C VAL A 33 24.78 -2.09 -8.27
N TYR A 34 24.13 -1.79 -7.14
CA TYR A 34 23.89 -0.42 -6.68
C TYR A 34 25.18 0.37 -6.47
N LYS A 35 26.22 -0.25 -5.91
CA LYS A 35 27.54 0.37 -5.73
C LYS A 35 28.18 0.85 -7.03
N VAL A 36 27.90 0.17 -8.14
CA VAL A 36 28.47 0.50 -9.46
C VAL A 36 27.55 1.44 -10.25
N ASN A 37 26.22 1.29 -10.10
CA ASN A 37 25.24 2.14 -10.75
C ASN A 37 23.97 2.27 -9.89
N PRO A 38 23.72 3.45 -9.28
CA PRO A 38 22.53 3.66 -8.46
C PRO A 38 21.25 3.84 -9.28
N ASN A 39 21.32 3.98 -10.60
CA ASN A 39 20.14 4.14 -11.48
C ASN A 39 19.46 2.79 -11.75
N ILE A 40 18.90 2.21 -10.69
CA ILE A 40 18.25 0.91 -10.71
C ILE A 40 16.73 1.08 -10.69
N VAL A 41 16.07 0.33 -11.57
CA VAL A 41 14.66 -0.01 -11.42
C VAL A 41 14.60 -1.46 -10.96
N LEU A 42 14.07 -1.68 -9.76
CA LEU A 42 13.88 -3.01 -9.17
C LEU A 42 12.46 -3.48 -9.50
N VAL A 43 12.35 -4.62 -10.19
CA VAL A 43 11.07 -5.31 -10.42
C VAL A 43 11.01 -6.50 -9.48
N LEU A 44 9.97 -6.56 -8.65
CA LEU A 44 9.77 -7.61 -7.66
C LEU A 44 8.72 -8.62 -8.11
N ASN A 45 9.11 -9.90 -8.06
CA ASN A 45 8.22 -11.01 -8.33
C ASN A 45 8.07 -11.85 -7.07
N ASN A 46 6.91 -11.84 -6.41
CA ASN A 46 6.68 -12.58 -5.17
C ASN A 46 5.23 -13.01 -5.00
N GLY A 47 4.99 -14.00 -4.15
CA GLY A 47 3.64 -14.48 -3.83
C GLY A 47 3.10 -13.98 -2.48
N ARG A 48 3.85 -13.11 -1.80
CA ARG A 48 3.54 -12.56 -0.47
C ARG A 48 4.24 -11.20 -0.28
N PRO A 49 3.88 -10.41 0.74
CA PRO A 49 4.67 -9.26 1.14
C PRO A 49 6.11 -9.62 1.53
N LEU A 50 7.07 -8.84 1.04
CA LEU A 50 8.49 -8.97 1.38
C LEU A 50 8.95 -7.81 2.28
N ALA A 51 9.97 -8.07 3.11
CA ALA A 51 10.65 -7.08 3.92
C ALA A 51 11.84 -6.49 3.14
N ILE A 52 11.62 -5.37 2.46
CA ILE A 52 12.56 -4.76 1.51
C ILE A 52 13.07 -3.38 1.94
N THR A 53 13.22 -3.15 3.26
CA THR A 53 13.60 -1.84 3.83
C THR A 53 14.88 -1.26 3.24
N TRP A 54 15.88 -2.09 2.95
CA TRP A 54 17.10 -1.63 2.29
C TRP A 54 16.81 -1.11 0.88
N ALA A 55 16.02 -1.83 0.09
CA ALA A 55 15.69 -1.44 -1.27
C ALA A 55 14.87 -0.14 -1.29
N ASP A 56 13.90 0.00 -0.39
CA ASP A 56 13.09 1.23 -0.23
C ASP A 56 13.95 2.48 0.01
N GLN A 57 15.02 2.33 0.81
CA GLN A 57 15.92 3.43 1.16
C GLN A 57 16.92 3.80 0.05
N HIS A 58 17.32 2.82 -0.78
CA HIS A 58 18.46 2.99 -1.69
C HIS A 58 18.06 3.01 -3.16
N ILE A 59 17.00 2.29 -3.55
CA ILE A 59 16.63 2.09 -4.95
C ILE A 59 15.63 3.17 -5.39
N PRO A 60 15.92 3.91 -6.49
CA PRO A 60 15.07 5.01 -6.94
C PRO A 60 13.64 4.61 -7.33
N ALA A 61 13.45 3.39 -7.84
CA ALA A 61 12.17 2.90 -8.31
C ALA A 61 12.00 1.41 -8.05
N ILE A 62 10.88 1.05 -7.44
CA ILE A 62 10.47 -0.33 -7.16
C ILE A 62 9.11 -0.57 -7.80
N VAL A 63 9.02 -1.61 -8.62
CA VAL A 63 7.78 -2.07 -9.25
C VAL A 63 7.44 -3.44 -8.68
N GLU A 64 6.40 -3.51 -7.84
CA GLU A 64 5.83 -4.77 -7.39
C GLU A 64 4.99 -5.39 -8.51
N ALA A 65 5.48 -6.50 -9.06
CA ALA A 65 4.87 -7.21 -10.17
C ALA A 65 4.24 -8.54 -9.75
N TRP A 66 4.39 -9.02 -8.52
CA TRP A 66 3.86 -10.31 -8.09
C TRP A 66 4.26 -11.46 -9.06
N HIS A 67 3.43 -12.49 -9.21
CA HIS A 67 3.53 -13.47 -10.29
C HIS A 67 2.36 -13.28 -11.27
N LEU A 68 2.54 -12.47 -12.32
CA LEU A 68 1.46 -12.04 -13.24
C LEU A 68 0.96 -13.09 -14.26
N GLY A 69 1.53 -14.30 -14.26
CA GLY A 69 1.18 -15.34 -15.23
C GLY A 69 1.93 -15.22 -16.56
N THR A 70 1.35 -15.75 -17.64
CA THR A 70 2.04 -16.00 -18.92
C THR A 70 2.48 -14.73 -19.64
N GLU A 71 1.71 -13.64 -19.50
CA GLU A 71 1.96 -12.35 -20.16
C GLU A 71 2.74 -11.36 -19.26
N ALA A 72 3.39 -11.86 -18.20
CA ALA A 72 4.09 -11.01 -17.22
C ALA A 72 5.09 -10.06 -17.87
N GLY A 73 5.91 -10.55 -18.81
CA GLY A 73 6.91 -9.73 -19.49
C GLY A 73 6.29 -8.56 -20.26
N ASN A 74 5.19 -8.81 -20.98
CA ASN A 74 4.47 -7.79 -21.75
C ASN A 74 3.85 -6.74 -20.83
N ALA A 75 3.17 -7.18 -19.76
CA ALA A 75 2.53 -6.27 -18.80
C ALA A 75 3.56 -5.40 -18.06
N ILE A 76 4.67 -5.99 -17.59
CA ILE A 76 5.75 -5.26 -16.92
C ILE A 76 6.38 -4.24 -17.87
N ALA A 77 6.64 -4.63 -19.13
CA ALA A 77 7.20 -3.72 -20.12
C ALA A 77 6.29 -2.50 -20.36
N GLN A 78 4.97 -2.70 -20.52
CA GLN A 78 4.03 -1.59 -20.70
C GLN A 78 4.07 -0.59 -19.53
N VAL A 79 4.22 -1.07 -18.30
CA VAL A 79 4.36 -0.20 -17.12
C VAL A 79 5.70 0.53 -17.16
N LEU A 80 6.80 -0.17 -17.39
CA LEU A 80 8.15 0.41 -17.35
C LEU A 80 8.41 1.44 -18.45
N TYR A 81 7.85 1.22 -19.64
CA TYR A 81 7.97 2.14 -20.78
C TYR A 81 6.89 3.24 -20.79
N GLY A 82 5.92 3.18 -19.87
CA GLY A 82 4.89 4.20 -19.71
C GLY A 82 3.69 4.06 -20.65
N ASP A 83 3.58 2.97 -21.41
CA ASP A 83 2.38 2.61 -22.19
C ASP A 83 1.16 2.45 -21.27
N TYR A 84 1.40 2.04 -20.02
CA TYR A 84 0.41 1.99 -18.95
C TYR A 84 0.89 2.71 -17.69
N ASN A 85 0.06 3.63 -17.18
CA ASN A 85 0.30 4.29 -15.90
C ASN A 85 -0.15 3.38 -14.73
N PRO A 86 0.76 2.94 -13.83
CA PRO A 86 0.41 2.06 -12.72
C PRO A 86 -0.67 2.69 -11.83
N SER A 87 -1.66 1.88 -11.47
CA SER A 87 -2.84 2.30 -10.72
C SER A 87 -3.23 1.36 -9.58
N ALA A 88 -2.51 0.25 -9.43
CA ALA A 88 -2.78 -0.74 -8.41
C ALA A 88 -2.41 -0.23 -7.01
N LYS A 89 -3.12 -0.74 -6.00
CA LYS A 89 -2.85 -0.49 -4.58
C LYS A 89 -2.72 -1.82 -3.83
N LEU A 90 -1.87 -1.87 -2.81
CA LEU A 90 -1.56 -3.08 -2.07
C LEU A 90 -2.78 -3.61 -1.28
N PRO A 91 -3.20 -4.87 -1.47
CA PRO A 91 -4.26 -5.48 -0.68
C PRO A 91 -3.77 -6.05 0.66
N MET A 92 -2.45 -6.05 0.89
CA MET A 92 -1.83 -6.55 2.12
C MET A 92 -0.69 -5.62 2.54
N THR A 93 -0.50 -5.50 3.84
CA THR A 93 0.55 -4.64 4.42
C THR A 93 1.93 -5.29 4.25
N PHE A 94 2.93 -4.50 3.84
CA PHE A 94 4.33 -4.94 3.78
C PHE A 94 5.05 -4.62 5.09
N PRO A 95 5.51 -5.63 5.83
CA PRO A 95 6.24 -5.41 7.07
C PRO A 95 7.66 -4.92 6.79
N ARG A 96 8.27 -4.26 7.77
CA ARG A 96 9.70 -3.90 7.77
C ARG A 96 10.59 -5.11 8.04
N ASN A 97 10.10 -6.07 8.84
CA ASN A 97 10.75 -7.35 9.10
C ASN A 97 9.73 -8.41 9.55
N VAL A 98 10.13 -9.68 9.58
CA VAL A 98 9.25 -10.79 9.98
C VAL A 98 8.79 -10.70 11.45
N GLY A 99 9.57 -10.04 12.32
CA GLY A 99 9.24 -9.85 13.74
C GLY A 99 8.02 -8.95 13.97
N GLN A 100 7.61 -8.15 12.98
CA GLN A 100 6.37 -7.37 13.06
C GLN A 100 5.10 -8.18 12.77
N VAL A 101 5.21 -9.42 12.30
CA VAL A 101 4.05 -10.22 11.90
C VAL A 101 3.30 -10.72 13.15
N PRO A 102 1.97 -10.55 13.24
CA PRO A 102 1.08 -9.94 12.25
C PRO A 102 1.02 -8.40 12.31
N ILE A 103 1.14 -7.74 11.14
CA ILE A 103 0.90 -6.31 10.96
C ILE A 103 -0.16 -6.10 9.87
N TYR A 104 -1.19 -5.32 10.19
CA TYR A 104 -2.36 -5.12 9.33
C TYR A 104 -3.05 -3.79 9.68
N TYR A 105 -3.84 -3.23 8.77
CA TYR A 105 -4.31 -1.84 8.86
C TYR A 105 -5.51 -1.63 9.81
N ASN A 106 -6.38 -2.63 9.94
CA ASN A 106 -7.58 -2.63 10.78
C ASN A 106 -7.30 -3.23 12.17
N TYR A 107 -6.18 -2.83 12.77
CA TYR A 107 -5.78 -3.21 14.12
C TYR A 107 -6.61 -2.48 15.19
N LYS A 108 -6.59 -2.97 16.42
CA LYS A 108 -7.22 -2.31 17.59
C LYS A 108 -6.28 -1.25 18.15
N ASN A 109 -6.83 -0.14 18.65
CA ASN A 109 -6.01 1.00 19.10
C ASN A 109 -5.07 0.70 20.28
N THR A 110 -5.30 -0.39 21.03
CA THR A 110 -4.65 -0.70 22.32
C THR A 110 -4.94 0.35 23.40
N GLY A 111 -4.56 0.07 24.64
CA GLY A 111 -4.66 1.05 25.74
C GLY A 111 -3.58 2.14 25.71
N ARG A 112 -2.48 1.95 24.95
CA ARG A 112 -1.33 2.86 24.90
C ARG A 112 -0.78 2.98 23.47
N PRO A 113 -1.53 3.61 22.54
CA PRO A 113 -1.20 3.65 21.11
C PRO A 113 0.03 4.50 20.77
N THR A 114 0.31 5.55 21.55
CA THR A 114 1.31 6.56 21.22
C THR A 114 2.18 6.86 22.43
N ASN A 115 3.38 7.39 22.17
CA ASN A 115 4.28 7.87 23.21
C ASN A 115 3.82 9.23 23.74
N LYS A 116 2.67 9.27 24.43
CA LYS A 116 2.10 10.51 24.98
C LYS A 116 2.91 11.04 26.16
N ASP A 117 3.40 10.13 26.99
CA ASP A 117 4.04 10.44 28.27
C ASP A 117 5.58 10.46 28.19
N ASN A 118 6.11 10.52 26.96
CA ASN A 118 7.54 10.50 26.63
C ASN A 118 8.35 9.43 27.37
N ASN A 119 7.85 8.19 27.38
CA ASN A 119 8.48 7.06 28.06
C ASN A 119 8.35 5.77 27.23
N VAL A 120 8.92 4.67 27.74
CA VAL A 120 8.95 3.37 27.04
C VAL A 120 7.65 2.57 27.14
N PHE A 121 6.66 3.01 27.91
CA PHE A 121 5.49 2.20 28.25
C PHE A 121 4.31 2.37 27.28
N TRP A 122 4.54 2.19 25.98
CA TRP A 122 3.52 2.24 24.93
C TRP A 122 3.67 1.08 23.93
N SER A 123 2.66 0.84 23.09
CA SER A 123 2.64 -0.28 22.14
C SER A 123 3.57 -0.01 20.95
N HIS A 124 4.80 -0.50 21.03
CA HIS A 124 5.83 -0.33 20.00
C HIS A 124 6.94 -1.39 20.11
N TYR A 125 7.86 -1.38 19.15
CA TYR A 125 9.13 -2.10 19.20
C TYR A 125 10.26 -1.10 19.50
N SER A 126 11.33 -1.55 20.15
CA SER A 126 12.47 -0.68 20.50
C SER A 126 13.53 -0.58 19.39
N ASP A 127 13.48 -1.48 18.41
CA ASP A 127 14.51 -1.68 17.37
C ASP A 127 13.98 -1.45 15.94
N VAL A 128 12.67 -1.22 15.79
CA VAL A 128 12.04 -0.91 14.50
C VAL A 128 10.83 -0.01 14.71
N GLU A 129 10.58 0.87 13.73
CA GLU A 129 9.35 1.67 13.73
C GLU A 129 8.11 0.76 13.71
N LYS A 130 7.09 1.06 14.52
CA LYS A 130 5.87 0.24 14.59
C LYS A 130 5.01 0.26 13.32
N THR A 131 5.28 1.18 12.40
CA THR A 131 4.54 1.32 11.14
C THR A 131 5.01 0.28 10.12
N PRO A 132 4.16 -0.09 9.15
CA PRO A 132 4.61 -0.93 8.04
C PRO A 132 5.57 -0.17 7.12
N LEU A 133 6.27 -0.91 6.27
CA LEU A 133 7.03 -0.32 5.16
C LEU A 133 6.07 0.28 4.13
N TYR A 134 5.11 -0.53 3.67
CA TYR A 134 4.00 -0.08 2.84
C TYR A 134 2.65 -0.48 3.47
N PRO A 135 1.77 0.49 3.78
CA PRO A 135 0.47 0.18 4.37
C PRO A 135 -0.49 -0.44 3.34
N PHE A 136 -1.55 -1.08 3.85
CA PHE A 136 -2.71 -1.44 3.03
C PHE A 136 -3.20 -0.22 2.23
N GLY A 137 -3.52 -0.44 0.96
CA GLY A 137 -4.00 0.60 0.05
C GLY A 137 -2.91 1.51 -0.51
N HIS A 138 -1.62 1.26 -0.22
CA HIS A 138 -0.51 2.00 -0.80
C HIS A 138 -0.27 1.63 -2.26
N GLY A 139 0.09 2.60 -3.09
CA GLY A 139 0.51 2.40 -4.47
C GLY A 139 0.65 3.74 -5.17
N LEU A 140 1.72 3.90 -5.93
CA LEU A 140 2.05 5.14 -6.62
C LEU A 140 1.51 5.13 -8.06
N SER A 141 1.55 6.28 -8.70
CA SER A 141 1.19 6.50 -10.10
C SER A 141 2.23 7.41 -10.75
N TYR A 142 2.34 7.37 -12.08
CA TYR A 142 3.07 8.40 -12.84
C TYR A 142 2.30 9.73 -12.91
N ALA A 143 1.01 9.73 -12.56
CA ALA A 143 0.22 10.94 -12.35
C ALA A 143 0.18 11.30 -10.86
N THR A 144 -0.24 12.53 -10.54
CA THR A 144 -0.47 12.98 -9.17
C THR A 144 -1.92 13.33 -8.98
N PHE A 145 -2.46 13.03 -7.80
CA PHE A 145 -3.87 13.23 -7.48
C PHE A 145 -4.04 14.02 -6.20
N GLU A 146 -5.00 14.93 -6.22
CA GLU A 146 -5.38 15.75 -5.08
C GLU A 146 -6.82 15.43 -4.66
N TYR A 147 -7.00 15.19 -3.37
CA TYR A 147 -8.31 15.00 -2.74
C TYR A 147 -8.72 16.31 -2.06
N SER A 148 -9.95 16.75 -2.30
CA SER A 148 -10.49 17.95 -1.66
C SER A 148 -11.98 17.81 -1.38
N ASN A 149 -12.51 18.72 -0.54
CA ASN A 149 -13.94 18.89 -0.36
C ASN A 149 -14.67 17.61 0.11
N LEU A 150 -14.07 16.86 1.05
CA LEU A 150 -14.74 15.73 1.69
C LEU A 150 -15.98 16.22 2.44
N LYS A 151 -17.15 15.67 2.10
CA LYS A 151 -18.44 16.08 2.63
C LYS A 151 -19.33 14.89 2.93
N LEU A 152 -20.17 15.06 3.93
CA LEU A 152 -21.33 14.22 4.19
C LEU A 152 -22.59 14.98 3.79
N ASN A 153 -23.66 14.26 3.45
CA ASN A 153 -24.97 14.88 3.25
C ASN A 153 -25.53 15.50 4.55
N ARG A 154 -25.17 14.95 5.71
CA ARG A 154 -25.59 15.40 7.06
C ARG A 154 -24.51 15.09 8.10
N ASN A 155 -24.64 15.65 9.30
CA ASN A 155 -23.74 15.40 10.43
C ASN A 155 -24.31 14.43 11.47
N THR A 156 -25.60 14.10 11.38
CA THR A 156 -26.32 13.22 12.30
C THR A 156 -27.30 12.37 11.49
N PHE A 157 -27.41 11.08 11.85
CA PHE A 157 -28.17 10.07 11.12
C PHE A 157 -28.96 9.21 12.10
N ALA A 158 -30.19 8.87 11.74
CA ALA A 158 -31.01 7.88 12.43
C ALA A 158 -30.73 6.47 11.91
N ILE A 159 -31.21 5.45 12.62
CA ILE A 159 -31.13 4.06 12.14
C ILE A 159 -31.91 3.94 10.82
N GLY A 160 -31.27 3.36 9.79
CA GLY A 160 -31.85 3.19 8.46
C GLY A 160 -31.67 4.39 7.52
N ASP A 161 -30.99 5.46 7.96
CA ASP A 161 -30.62 6.57 7.08
C ASP A 161 -29.44 6.20 6.16
N ASP A 162 -29.55 6.59 4.88
CA ASP A 162 -28.40 6.59 3.96
C ASP A 162 -27.41 7.72 4.30
N ILE A 163 -26.15 7.33 4.53
CA ILE A 163 -25.02 8.26 4.67
C ILE A 163 -24.34 8.40 3.31
N LYS A 164 -24.45 9.58 2.70
CA LYS A 164 -23.76 9.89 1.44
C LYS A 164 -22.48 10.64 1.73
N VAL A 165 -21.35 10.05 1.35
CA VAL A 165 -20.01 10.63 1.47
C VAL A 165 -19.55 11.04 0.08
N SER A 166 -19.11 12.28 -0.11
CA SER A 166 -18.54 12.73 -1.38
C SER A 166 -17.19 13.41 -1.21
N VAL A 167 -16.32 13.26 -2.21
CA VAL A 167 -14.99 13.87 -2.26
C VAL A 167 -14.64 14.23 -3.70
N ASN A 168 -13.97 15.35 -3.90
CA ASN A 168 -13.43 15.70 -5.21
C ASN A 168 -12.06 15.08 -5.38
N LEU A 169 -11.85 14.39 -6.51
CA LEU A 169 -10.56 13.90 -6.95
C LEU A 169 -10.13 14.68 -8.19
N LYS A 170 -8.93 15.27 -8.16
CA LYS A 170 -8.33 15.98 -9.29
C LYS A 170 -7.03 15.32 -9.71
N ASN A 171 -6.82 15.12 -11.01
CA ASN A 171 -5.50 14.79 -11.54
C ASN A 171 -4.69 16.09 -11.71
N THR A 172 -3.68 16.27 -10.86
CA THR A 172 -2.76 17.41 -10.87
C THR A 172 -1.49 17.14 -11.67
N GLY A 173 -1.35 15.93 -12.21
CA GLY A 173 -0.21 15.52 -13.02
C GLY A 173 -0.32 15.94 -14.48
N LYS A 174 0.65 15.46 -15.28
CA LYS A 174 0.74 15.71 -16.72
C LYS A 174 0.28 14.53 -17.59
N LEU A 175 0.00 13.39 -16.96
CA LEU A 175 -0.35 12.14 -17.64
C LEU A 175 -1.76 11.72 -17.25
N LEU A 176 -2.45 11.04 -18.17
CA LEU A 176 -3.64 10.26 -17.82
C LEU A 176 -3.25 9.25 -16.73
N GLY A 177 -4.07 9.15 -15.69
CA GLY A 177 -3.85 8.19 -14.63
C GLY A 177 -5.16 7.67 -14.06
N LYS A 178 -5.08 6.51 -13.41
CA LYS A 178 -6.19 5.98 -12.64
C LYS A 178 -5.80 5.92 -11.16
N GLU A 179 -6.74 6.26 -10.29
CA GLU A 179 -6.56 6.27 -8.85
C GLU A 179 -7.68 5.46 -8.18
N VAL A 180 -7.32 4.64 -7.19
CA VAL A 180 -8.29 3.92 -6.36
C VAL A 180 -8.60 4.76 -5.13
N ILE A 181 -9.76 5.42 -5.13
CA ILE A 181 -10.29 6.09 -3.94
C ILE A 181 -10.74 5.02 -2.94
N GLN A 182 -10.36 5.17 -1.67
CA GLN A 182 -10.68 4.21 -0.61
C GLN A 182 -11.43 4.92 0.53
N LEU A 183 -12.62 4.43 0.87
CA LEU A 183 -13.44 4.93 1.97
C LEU A 183 -13.24 4.06 3.21
N TYR A 184 -12.82 4.70 4.30
CA TYR A 184 -12.63 4.06 5.59
C TYR A 184 -13.57 4.65 6.65
N ILE A 185 -14.09 3.80 7.53
CA ILE A 185 -14.88 4.20 8.69
C ILE A 185 -14.15 3.79 9.97
N ARG A 186 -14.30 4.59 11.02
CA ARG A 186 -13.94 4.24 12.38
C ARG A 186 -15.14 4.45 13.28
N ASP A 187 -15.51 3.41 14.02
CA ASP A 187 -16.35 3.54 15.19
C ASP A 187 -15.47 3.86 16.41
N PHE A 188 -15.73 5.01 17.04
CA PHE A 188 -14.94 5.48 18.18
C PHE A 188 -15.31 4.78 19.48
N TYR A 189 -16.56 4.33 19.63
CA TYR A 189 -17.08 3.79 20.89
C TYR A 189 -17.96 2.57 20.62
N GLY A 190 -17.49 1.41 21.05
CA GLY A 190 -18.24 0.16 20.97
C GLY A 190 -18.28 -0.55 22.32
N SER A 191 -19.22 -1.48 22.48
CA SER A 191 -19.24 -2.42 23.61
C SER A 191 -17.99 -3.32 23.63
N VAL A 192 -17.34 -3.46 22.48
CA VAL A 192 -16.03 -4.08 22.29
C VAL A 192 -15.11 -3.11 21.56
N THR A 193 -13.80 -3.28 21.68
CA THR A 193 -12.84 -2.41 20.98
C THR A 193 -13.01 -2.53 19.47
N CYS A 194 -13.28 -1.41 18.79
CA CYS A 194 -13.38 -1.33 17.33
C CYS A 194 -12.00 -1.11 16.68
N PRO A 195 -11.80 -1.52 15.42
CA PRO A 195 -10.58 -1.21 14.68
C PRO A 195 -10.35 0.30 14.52
N VAL A 196 -9.09 0.72 14.37
CA VAL A 196 -8.76 2.13 14.14
C VAL A 196 -9.30 2.69 12.83
N LYS A 197 -9.57 1.82 11.85
CA LYS A 197 -10.31 2.08 10.61
C LYS A 197 -10.64 0.76 9.91
N GLU A 198 -11.69 0.73 9.11
CA GLU A 198 -12.08 -0.39 8.25
C GLU A 198 -12.48 0.10 6.87
N LEU A 199 -12.05 -0.58 5.81
CA LEU A 199 -12.47 -0.28 4.44
C LEU A 199 -13.96 -0.62 4.27
N LYS A 200 -14.73 0.32 3.74
CA LYS A 200 -16.18 0.14 3.47
C LYS A 200 -16.58 0.40 2.01
N GLY A 201 -15.70 0.99 1.22
CA GLY A 201 -15.92 1.19 -0.21
C GLY A 201 -14.64 1.60 -0.93
N PHE A 202 -14.60 1.35 -2.23
CA PHE A 202 -13.54 1.87 -3.10
C PHE A 202 -14.07 2.02 -4.52
N GLU A 203 -13.48 2.94 -5.28
CA GLU A 203 -13.77 3.15 -6.71
C GLU A 203 -12.46 3.41 -7.46
N LEU A 204 -12.27 2.77 -8.61
CA LEU A 204 -11.18 3.06 -9.53
C LEU A 204 -11.64 4.12 -10.54
N VAL A 205 -10.95 5.26 -10.56
CA VAL A 205 -11.33 6.41 -11.39
C VAL A 205 -10.18 6.81 -12.28
N GLY A 206 -10.42 6.87 -13.59
CA GLY A 206 -9.51 7.46 -14.56
C GLY A 206 -9.78 8.95 -14.74
N LEU A 207 -8.73 9.77 -14.78
CA LEU A 207 -8.81 11.21 -14.97
C LEU A 207 -7.72 11.69 -15.93
N ASN A 208 -8.10 12.51 -16.91
CA ASN A 208 -7.15 13.24 -17.74
C ASN A 208 -6.42 14.32 -16.93
N PRO A 209 -5.24 14.79 -17.37
CA PRO A 209 -4.55 15.91 -16.72
C PRO A 209 -5.47 17.12 -16.51
N GLY A 210 -5.55 17.62 -15.28
CA GLY A 210 -6.40 18.76 -14.89
C GLY A 210 -7.86 18.43 -14.64
N GLU A 211 -8.33 17.23 -14.99
CA GLU A 211 -9.73 16.81 -14.78
C GLU A 211 -10.03 16.64 -13.28
N THR A 212 -11.24 17.04 -12.88
CA THR A 212 -11.77 16.86 -11.53
C THR A 212 -13.09 16.11 -11.59
N LYS A 213 -13.24 15.07 -10.77
CA LYS A 213 -14.49 14.30 -10.63
C LYS A 213 -14.90 14.25 -9.17
N THR A 214 -16.19 14.44 -8.90
CA THR A 214 -16.77 14.21 -7.58
C THR A 214 -17.16 12.73 -7.46
N ILE A 215 -16.54 12.06 -6.49
CA ILE A 215 -16.77 10.65 -6.16
C ILE A 215 -17.74 10.60 -5.00
N SER A 216 -18.70 9.68 -5.04
CA SER A 216 -19.71 9.54 -4.00
C SER A 216 -19.89 8.08 -3.59
N PHE A 217 -19.94 7.83 -2.29
CA PHE A 217 -20.25 6.55 -1.68
C PHE A 217 -21.54 6.68 -0.87
N THR A 218 -22.32 5.60 -0.82
CA THR A 218 -23.48 5.47 0.07
C THR A 218 -23.19 4.37 1.08
N LEU A 219 -23.39 4.65 2.36
CA LEU A 219 -23.30 3.69 3.46
C LEU A 219 -24.70 3.51 4.05
N ASN A 220 -25.06 2.26 4.34
CA ASN A 220 -26.36 1.84 4.87
C ASN A 220 -26.18 1.14 6.22
#